data_AF-A0A1G8H1U8-F1
#
_entry.id   AF-A0A1G8H1U8-F1
#
_cell.length_a   1.000
_cell.length_b   1.000
_cell.length_c   1.000
_cell.angle_alpha   90.00
_cell.angle_beta   90.00
_cell.angle_gamma   90.00
#
_symmetry.space_group_name_H-M   'P 1'
#
loop_
_entity.id
_entity.type
_entity.pdbx_description
1 polymer ?
#
loop_
_entity_poly.entity_id
_entity_poly.type
_entity_poly.pdbx_seq_one_letter_code
_entity_poly.pdbx_strand_id
1 'polypeptide(L)' 'MKYLIDHTTSQIHRTPYAGYACGLNTTPLEKREGTHDENYVNKLVEEKKYKKCRHCYDEKLYPL' A
#
# COMPACT_ATOMS: atom_id res chain seq x y z
N MET A 1 -4.88 10.55 -2.69
CA MET A 1 -3.64 9.80 -2.35
C MET A 1 -3.35 8.81 -3.44
N LYS A 2 -2.08 8.65 -3.85
CA LYS A 2 -1.64 7.64 -4.83
C LYS A 2 -1.40 6.29 -4.13
N TYR A 3 -0.98 6.34 -2.87
CA TYR A 3 -0.69 5.19 -2.04
C TYR A 3 -1.47 5.24 -0.73
N LEU A 4 -1.85 4.06 -0.25
CA LEU A 4 -2.36 3.82 1.09
C LEU A 4 -1.36 2.92 1.82
N ILE A 5 -0.97 3.32 3.02
CA ILE A 5 -0.01 2.61 3.86
C ILE A 5 -0.76 2.00 5.02
N ASP A 6 -0.61 0.70 5.18
CA ASP A 6 -1.13 -0.05 6.33
C ASP A 6 0.00 -0.21 7.35
N HIS A 7 -0.07 0.50 8.47
CA HIS A 7 0.91 0.39 9.55
C HIS A 7 0.70 -0.82 10.45
N THR A 8 -0.44 -1.51 10.36
CA THR A 8 -0.69 -2.77 11.08
C THR A 8 0.03 -3.92 10.40
N THR A 9 0.01 -3.98 9.07
CA THR A 9 0.64 -5.06 8.29
C THR A 9 1.96 -4.67 7.62
N SER A 10 2.37 -3.39 7.75
CA SER A 10 3.50 -2.79 7.05
C SER A 10 3.43 -2.99 5.54
N GLN A 11 2.25 -2.81 4.96
CA GLN A 11 2.00 -2.95 3.54
C GLN A 11 1.72 -1.61 2.86
N ILE A 12 2.14 -1.51 1.60
CA ILE A 12 1.86 -0.38 0.72
C ILE A 12 0.88 -0.84 -0.36
N HIS A 13 -0.19 -0.09 -0.52
CA HIS A 13 -1.27 -0.32 -1.47
C HIS A 13 -1.31 0.81 -2.50
N ARG A 14 -1.58 0.50 -3.76
CA ARG A 14 -1.97 1.51 -4.76
C ARG A 14 -3.45 1.82 -4.58
N THR A 15 -3.80 3.08 -4.36
CA THR A 15 -5.18 3.49 -4.05
C THR A 15 -6.22 2.96 -5.05
N PRO A 16 -5.99 2.98 -6.39
CA PRO A 16 -6.97 2.49 -7.36
C PRO A 16 -7.29 0.99 -7.26
N TYR A 17 -6.39 0.20 -6.65
CA TYR A 17 -6.47 -1.26 -6.59
C TYR A 17 -6.61 -1.79 -5.16
N ALA A 18 -6.73 -0.89 -4.18
CA ALA A 18 -6.94 -1.27 -2.79
C ALA A 18 -8.41 -1.63 -2.56
N GLY A 19 -8.66 -2.74 -1.87
CA GLY A 19 -10.02 -3.24 -1.64
C GLY A 19 -10.00 -4.54 -0.86
N TYR A 20 -11.07 -5.33 -1.01
CA TYR A 20 -11.29 -6.54 -0.22
C TYR A 20 -10.16 -7.57 -0.35
N ALA A 21 -9.64 -7.77 -1.58
CA ALA A 21 -8.62 -8.78 -1.85
C ALA A 21 -7.30 -8.54 -1.10
N CYS A 22 -6.96 -7.30 -0.76
CA CYS A 22 -5.76 -6.99 0.00
C CYS A 22 -5.99 -6.85 1.51
N GLY A 23 -7.25 -6.95 1.98
CA GLY A 23 -7.60 -6.87 3.39
C GLY A 23 -7.49 -5.48 4.01
N LEU A 24 -7.07 -4.43 3.27
CA LEU A 24 -6.89 -3.09 3.83
C LEU A 24 -8.16 -2.54 4.51
N ASN A 25 -9.35 -2.97 4.06
CA ASN A 25 -10.62 -2.56 4.64
C ASN A 25 -10.80 -3.01 6.11
N THR A 26 -10.04 -4.00 6.59
CA THR A 26 -10.11 -4.47 7.99
C THR A 26 -9.13 -3.73 8.91
N THR A 27 -8.12 -3.06 8.37
CA THR A 27 -7.16 -2.25 9.13
C THR A 27 -7.86 -1.02 9.72
N PRO A 28 -7.73 -0.67 11.01
CA PRO A 28 -8.35 0.54 11.56
C PRO A 28 -7.92 1.82 10.82
N LEU A 29 -8.81 2.81 10.69
CA LEU A 29 -8.52 4.03 9.90
C LEU A 29 -7.31 4.80 10.44
N GLU A 30 -7.15 4.85 11.76
CA GLU A 30 -6.03 5.47 12.47
C GLU A 30 -4.70 4.73 12.28
N LYS A 31 -4.72 3.52 11.70
CA LYS A 31 -3.54 2.74 11.30
C LYS A 31 -3.28 2.81 9.80
N ARG A 32 -4.04 3.62 9.06
CA ARG A 32 -3.85 3.87 7.63
C ARG A 32 -3.27 5.26 7.41
N GLU A 33 -2.33 5.37 6.49
CA GLU A 33 -1.79 6.65 6.04
C GLU A 33 -1.98 6.79 4.52
N GLY A 34 -2.50 7.93 4.07
CA GLY A 34 -2.62 8.25 2.65
C GLY A 34 -1.53 9.21 2.20
N THR A 35 -0.81 8.87 1.12
CA THR A 35 0.25 9.75 0.58
C THR A 35 0.26 9.78 -0.96
N HIS A 36 0.82 10.83 -1.54
CA HIS A 36 1.19 10.89 -2.96
C HIS A 36 2.73 10.86 -3.16
N ASP A 37 3.50 10.94 -2.07
CA ASP A 37 4.96 11.03 -2.11
C ASP A 37 5.58 9.64 -2.36
N GLU A 38 6.10 9.44 -3.56
CA GLU A 38 6.78 8.21 -3.96
C GLU A 38 8.14 8.03 -3.28
N ASN A 39 8.85 9.12 -2.97
CA ASN A 39 10.13 9.04 -2.26
C ASN A 39 9.92 8.55 -0.82
N TYR A 40 8.88 9.02 -0.15
CA TYR A 40 8.50 8.51 1.18
C TYR A 40 8.16 7.01 1.13
N VAL A 41 7.37 6.60 0.14
CA VAL A 41 7.03 5.18 -0.06
C VAL A 41 8.27 4.33 -0.30
N ASN A 42 9.22 4.79 -1.12
CA ASN A 42 10.47 4.07 -1.38
C ASN A 42 11.30 3.93 -0.10
N LYS A 43 11.42 5.00 0.71
CA LYS A 43 12.08 4.92 2.02
C LYS A 43 11.45 3.90 2.96
N LEU A 44 10.12 3.81 3.00
CA LEU A 44 9.43 2.80 3.81
C LEU A 44 9.76 1.38 3.37
N VAL A 45 9.87 1.12 2.06
CA VAL A 45 10.27 -0.19 1.53
C VAL A 45 11.73 -0.49 1.88
N GLU A 46 12.63 0.42 1.56
CA GLU A 46 14.07 0.21 1.61
C GLU A 46 14.59 0.18 3.06
N GLU A 47 14.19 1.19 3.85
CA GLU A 47 14.71 1.44 5.19
C GLU A 47 13.84 0.80 6.29
N LYS A 48 12.51 0.79 6.10
CA LYS A 48 11.56 0.31 7.13
C LYS A 48 10.96 -1.07 6.84
N LYS A 49 11.38 -1.71 5.74
CA LYS A 49 10.97 -3.08 5.34
C LYS A 49 9.47 -3.24 5.13
N TYR A 50 8.78 -2.17 4.74
CA TYR A 50 7.40 -2.27 4.25
C TYR A 50 7.38 -3.04 2.94
N LYS A 51 6.28 -3.74 2.68
CA LYS A 51 6.12 -4.56 1.47
C LYS A 51 5.05 -3.97 0.57
N LYS A 52 5.30 -4.00 -0.74
CA LYS A 52 4.25 -3.70 -1.73
C LYS A 52 3.22 -4.85 -1.70
N CYS A 53 1.95 -4.51 -1.57
CA CYS A 53 0.88 -5.49 -1.54
C CYS A 53 0.79 -6.24 -2.88
N ARG A 54 0.87 -7.58 -2.82
CA ARG A 54 0.83 -8.43 -4.03
C ARG A 54 -0.43 -8.25 -4.87
N HIS A 55 -1.57 -7.96 -4.24
CA HIS A 55 -2.84 -7.78 -4.95
C HIS A 55 -2.92 -6.40 -5.61
N CYS A 56 -2.41 -5.37 -4.94
CA CYS A 56 -2.46 -4.01 -5.49
C CYS A 56 -1.35 -3.77 -6.53
N TYR A 57 -0.30 -4.58 -6.55
CA TYR A 57 0.84 -4.50 -7.48
C TYR A 57 0.91 -5.71 -8.42
N ASP A 58 -0.20 -6.43 -8.62
CA ASP A 58 -0.22 -7.53 -9.59
C ASP A 58 -0.07 -7.01 -11.01
N GLU A 59 1.10 -7.25 -11.62
CA GLU A 59 1.44 -6.78 -12.97
C GLU A 59 0.62 -7.48 -14.06
N LYS A 60 0.08 -8.68 -13.79
CA LYS A 60 -0.76 -9.40 -14.76
C LYS A 60 -2.15 -8.78 -14.86
N LEU A 61 -2.67 -8.27 -13.74
CA LEU A 61 -3.98 -7.64 -13.67
C LEU A 61 -3.92 -6.14 -14.04
N TYR A 62 -2.79 -5.50 -13.77
CA TYR A 62 -2.61 -4.05 -13.92
C TYR A 62 -1.30 -3.73 -14.66
N PRO A 63 -1.21 -4.05 -15.96
CA PRO A 63 -0.07 -3.64 -16.77
C PRO A 63 0.03 -2.10 -16.75
N LEU A 64 1.27 -1.62 -16.67
CA LEU A 64 1.61 -0.19 -16.63
C LEU A 64 1.27 0.53 -17.93
#